data_AF-A0A1K1PBR1-F1
#
_entry.id   AF-A0A1K1PBR1-F1
#
_cell.length_a   1.000
_cell.length_b   1.000
_cell.length_c   1.000
_cell.angle_alpha   90.00
_cell.angle_beta   90.00
_cell.angle_gamma   90.00
#
_symmetry.space_group_name_H-M   'P 1'
#
loop_
_entity.id
_entity.type
_entity.pdbx_description
1 polymer ?
#
loop_
_entity_poly.entity_id
_entity_poly.type
_entity_poly.pdbx_seq_one_letter_code
_entity_poly.pdbx_strand_id
1 'polypeptide(L)' 'MNVVTALFMSKKKIIKLFEISKAFSADSAKTLHEMGIYNPEATFEMLYDNVISATEDGKYYLNRN' A
#
# COMPACT_ATOMS: atom_id res chain seq x y z
N MET A 1 23.23 -0.16 5.60
CA MET A 1 22.03 -0.72 4.91
C MET A 1 21.88 0.05 3.62
N ASN A 2 21.84 -0.59 2.45
CA ASN A 2 21.70 0.14 1.18
C ASN A 2 20.24 0.61 0.98
N VAL A 3 20.05 1.65 0.16
CA VAL A 3 18.74 2.28 -0.10
C VAL A 3 17.72 1.30 -0.67
N VAL A 4 18.16 0.40 -1.56
CA VAL A 4 17.32 -0.64 -2.20
C VAL A 4 16.76 -1.62 -1.16
N THR A 5 17.57 -2.03 -0.17
CA THR A 5 17.12 -2.93 0.91
C THR A 5 16.09 -2.25 1.82
N ALA A 6 16.28 -0.95 2.12
CA ALA A 6 15.34 -0.18 2.94
C ALA A 6 13.98 0.01 2.23
N LEU A 7 14.01 0.23 0.91
CA LEU A 7 12.81 0.32 0.07
C LEU A 7 12.03 -0.99 0.03
N PHE A 8 12.73 -2.11 -0.17
CA PHE A 8 12.12 -3.45 -0.16
C PHE A 8 11.45 -3.80 1.18
N MET A 9 12.10 -3.46 2.30
CA MET A 9 11.53 -3.63 3.65
C MET A 9 10.26 -2.80 3.83
N SER A 10 10.26 -1.56 3.30
CA SER A 10 9.11 -0.66 3.36
C SER A 10 7.93 -1.20 2.56
N LYS A 11 8.15 -1.67 1.32
CA LYS A 11 7.10 -2.29 0.49
C LYS A 11 6.48 -3.50 1.18
N LYS A 12 7.29 -4.42 1.74
CA LYS A 12 6.79 -5.59 2.49
C LYS A 12 5.95 -5.19 3.70
N LYS A 13 6.38 -4.16 4.45
CA LYS A 13 5.62 -3.65 5.59
C LYS A 13 4.27 -3.09 5.16
N ILE A 14 4.24 -2.33 4.07
CA ILE A 14 3.01 -1.74 3.51
C ILE A 14 2.04 -2.85 3.09
N ILE A 15 2.50 -3.86 2.32
CA ILE A 15 1.65 -5.01 1.93
C ILE A 15 1.00 -5.65 3.17
N LYS A 16 1.79 -5.89 4.22
CA LYS A 16 1.28 -6.48 5.47
C LYS A 16 0.21 -5.61 6.14
N LEU A 17 0.30 -4.28 6.05
CA LEU A 17 -0.72 -3.36 6.58
C LEU A 17 -2.02 -3.46 5.76
N PHE A 18 -1.93 -3.56 4.43
CA PHE A 18 -3.10 -3.85 3.59
C PHE A 18 -3.75 -5.19 3.97
N GLU A 19 -2.95 -6.24 4.19
CA GLU A 19 -3.45 -7.56 4.60
C GLU A 19 -4.18 -7.53 5.95
N ILE A 20 -3.58 -6.89 6.96
CA ILE A 20 -4.18 -6.75 8.30
C ILE A 20 -5.48 -5.94 8.24
N SER A 21 -5.50 -4.88 7.43
CA SER A 21 -6.65 -4.00 7.28
C SER A 21 -7.75 -4.58 6.37
N LYS A 22 -7.47 -5.70 5.70
CA LYS A 22 -8.34 -6.41 4.75
C LYS A 22 -8.78 -5.56 3.55
N ALA A 23 -7.97 -4.58 3.16
CA ALA A 23 -8.23 -3.73 2.00
C ALA A 23 -7.82 -4.45 0.72
N PHE A 24 -8.72 -5.26 0.15
CA PHE A 24 -8.46 -6.13 -1.02
C PHE A 24 -9.34 -5.81 -2.23
N SER A 25 -10.24 -4.84 -2.12
CA SER A 25 -11.16 -4.41 -3.18
C SER A 25 -11.54 -2.95 -2.97
N ALA A 26 -12.17 -2.33 -3.97
CA ALA A 26 -12.72 -0.98 -3.84
C ALA A 26 -13.67 -0.84 -2.64
N ASP A 27 -14.52 -1.86 -2.40
CA ASP A 27 -15.48 -1.86 -1.28
C ASP A 27 -14.82 -1.89 0.11
N SER A 28 -13.63 -2.51 0.20
CA SER A 28 -12.86 -2.65 1.44
C SER A 28 -11.68 -1.69 1.53
N ALA A 29 -11.56 -0.78 0.56
CA ALA A 29 -10.45 0.14 0.45
C ALA A 29 -10.36 1.04 1.68
N LYS A 30 -9.12 1.40 2.04
CA LYS A 30 -8.83 2.25 3.19
C LYS A 30 -7.85 3.35 2.81
N THR A 31 -7.94 4.47 3.51
CA THR A 31 -6.94 5.53 3.42
C THR A 31 -5.61 5.06 4.02
N LEU A 32 -4.50 5.66 3.57
CA LEU A 32 -3.18 5.38 4.12
C LEU A 32 -3.12 5.67 5.63
N HIS A 33 -3.84 6.69 6.08
CA HIS A 33 -3.93 7.07 7.49
C HIS A 33 -4.61 5.99 8.34
N GLU A 34 -5.74 5.43 7.86
CA GLU A 34 -6.43 4.32 8.54
C GLU A 34 -5.56 3.06 8.67
N MET A 35 -4.62 2.86 7.74
CA MET A 35 -3.65 1.77 7.77
C MET A 35 -2.37 2.10 8.55
N GLY A 36 -2.23 3.33 9.07
CA GLY A 36 -1.02 3.79 9.75
C GLY A 36 0.20 3.92 8.82
N ILE A 37 -0.02 4.16 7.53
CA ILE A 37 1.01 4.39 6.52
C ILE A 37 1.25 5.90 6.42
N TYR A 38 2.41 6.34 6.91
CA TYR A 38 2.81 7.77 6.91
C TYR A 38 3.91 8.09 5.90
N ASN A 39 4.48 7.08 5.24
CA ASN A 39 5.47 7.27 4.19
C ASN A 39 4.83 6.99 2.82
N PRO A 40 4.41 8.04 2.08
CA PRO A 40 3.70 7.87 0.83
C PRO A 40 4.60 7.46 -0.34
N GLU A 41 5.92 7.64 -0.26
CA GLU A 41 6.83 7.40 -1.39
C GLU A 41 6.83 5.94 -1.84
N ALA A 42 6.96 5.00 -0.90
CA ALA A 42 6.88 3.57 -1.20
C ALA A 42 5.47 3.15 -1.65
N THR A 43 4.42 3.85 -1.20
CA THR A 43 3.04 3.62 -1.65
C THR A 43 2.83 4.07 -3.09
N PHE A 44 3.41 5.21 -3.50
CA PHE A 44 3.35 5.69 -4.88
C PHE A 44 4.03 4.73 -5.84
N GLU A 45 5.20 4.21 -5.48
CA GLU A 45 5.84 3.18 -6.30
C GLU A 45 4.96 1.92 -6.41
N MET A 46 4.33 1.49 -5.31
CA MET A 46 3.43 0.33 -5.34
C MET A 46 2.18 0.56 -6.21
N LEU A 47 1.70 1.81 -6.29
CA LEU A 47 0.63 2.18 -7.21
C LEU A 47 1.11 2.11 -8.67
N TYR A 48 2.32 2.61 -8.96
CA TYR A 48 2.92 2.54 -10.28
C TYR A 48 3.20 1.08 -10.72
N ASP A 49 3.68 0.25 -9.79
CA ASP A 49 3.94 -1.19 -9.98
C ASP A 49 2.64 -2.03 -10.03
N ASN A 50 1.47 -1.40 -9.93
CA ASN A 50 0.14 -2.04 -9.91
C ASN A 50 -0.03 -3.10 -8.81
N VAL A 51 0.71 -2.95 -7.70
CA VAL A 51 0.58 -3.79 -6.49
C VAL A 51 -0.64 -3.38 -5.67
N ILE A 52 -0.96 -2.09 -5.68
CA ILE A 52 -2.17 -1.53 -5.08
C ILE A 52 -2.91 -0.71 -6.12
N SER A 53 -4.20 -0.51 -5.89
CA SER A 53 -5.06 0.37 -6.69
C SER A 53 -5.64 1.47 -5.81
N ALA A 54 -5.92 2.62 -6.42
CA ALA A 54 -6.61 3.73 -5.76
C ALA A 54 -8.06 3.81 -6.24
N THR A 55 -8.96 4.18 -5.34
CA THR A 55 -10.36 4.52 -5.64
C THR A 55 -10.49 6.02 -5.91
N GLU A 56 -11.61 6.44 -6.50
CA GLU A 56 -11.87 7.86 -6.80
C GLU A 56 -11.94 8.74 -5.54
N ASP A 57 -12.31 8.18 -4.40
CA ASP A 57 -12.39 8.86 -3.10
C ASP A 57 -11.05 8.88 -2.33
N GLY A 58 -9.94 8.49 -2.96
CA GLY A 58 -8.61 8.58 -2.37
C GLY A 58 -8.28 7.48 -1.36
N LYS A 59 -8.97 6.35 -1.44
CA LYS A 59 -8.64 5.13 -0.68
C LYS A 59 -7.86 4.17 -1.55
N TYR A 60 -7.23 3.18 -0.91
CA TYR A 60 -6.36 2.22 -1.56
C TYR A 60 -6.74 0.80 -1.18
N TYR A 61 -6.49 -0.15 -2.07
CA TYR A 61 -6.60 -1.58 -1.80
C TYR A 61 -5.48 -2.36 -2.51
N LEU A 62 -5.13 -3.52 -1.95
CA LEU A 62 -4.11 -4.41 -2.48
C LEU A 62 -4.66 -5.25 -3.63
N ASN A 63 -3.95 -5.24 -4.76
CA ASN A 63 -4.24 -6.11 -5.88
C ASN A 63 -3.71 -7.52 -5.55
N ARG A 64 -4.62 -8.49 -5.49
CA ARG A 64 -4.27 -9.91 -5.31
C ARG A 64 -4.16 -10.57 -6.69
N ASN A 65 -3.19 -10.13 -7.48
CA ASN A 65 -2.79 -10.85 -8.71
C ASN A 65 -1.90 -12.05 -8.36
#